data_AF-A0A8C5ZQX3-F1
#
_entry.id   AF-A0A8C5ZQX3-F1
#
_cell.length_a   1.000
_cell.length_b   1.000
_cell.length_c   1.000
_cell.angle_alpha   90.00
_cell.angle_beta   90.00
_cell.angle_gamma   90.00
#
_symmetry.space_group_name_H-M   'P 1'
#
loop_
_entity.id
_entity.type
_entity.pdbx_description
1 polymer ?
#
loop_
_entity_poly.entity_id
_entity_poly.type
_entity_poly.pdbx_seq_one_letter_code
_entity_poly.pdbx_strand_id
1 'polypeptide(L)'
;MGSKAKKRVVLPTRPAPPTVAQILEDVRGALAQDPVFTALAPEDLPGPSRRTEDSEDQQEQLYQQSRAYVITNKRLRQAREELRQKREHLQLAGQELERDISQVTQAALPGTSATSSG
;
A
#
# COMPACT_ATOMS: atom_id res chain seq x y z
N MET A 1 57.58 39.59 -39.74
CA MET A 1 57.63 38.12 -39.85
C MET A 1 58.47 37.57 -38.70
N GLY A 2 57.94 36.68 -37.86
CA GLY A 2 58.72 36.05 -36.76
C GLY A 2 57.85 35.64 -35.57
N SER A 3 57.16 34.52 -35.71
CA SER A 3 56.12 34.00 -34.81
C SER A 3 56.62 33.70 -33.39
N LYS A 4 55.83 34.10 -32.38
CA LYS A 4 56.03 33.80 -30.95
C LYS A 4 56.10 32.28 -30.73
N ALA A 5 57.21 31.77 -30.19
CA ALA A 5 57.31 30.39 -29.75
C ALA A 5 56.44 30.16 -28.50
N LYS A 6 55.33 29.41 -28.63
CA LYS A 6 54.54 28.94 -27.49
C LYS A 6 55.37 27.89 -26.73
N LYS A 7 55.76 28.18 -25.49
CA LYS A 7 56.33 27.18 -24.57
C LYS A 7 55.29 26.07 -24.40
N ARG A 8 55.58 24.89 -24.95
CA ARG A 8 54.76 23.70 -24.76
C ARG A 8 54.83 23.36 -23.27
N VAL A 9 53.70 23.45 -22.57
CA VAL A 9 53.56 22.92 -21.22
C VAL A 9 53.68 21.40 -21.35
N VAL A 10 54.86 20.87 -21.05
CA VAL A 10 55.10 19.43 -21.03
C VAL A 10 54.52 18.91 -19.74
N LEU A 11 53.43 18.15 -19.84
CA LEU A 11 52.85 17.46 -18.68
C LEU A 11 53.88 16.47 -18.14
N PRO A 12 53.96 16.29 -16.81
CA PRO A 12 54.79 15.25 -16.23
C PRO A 12 54.41 13.89 -16.81
N THR A 13 55.42 13.07 -17.08
CA THR A 13 55.22 11.72 -17.62
C THR A 13 54.50 10.85 -16.60
N ARG A 14 53.56 10.02 -17.06
CA ARG A 14 52.91 9.02 -16.22
C ARG A 14 53.97 8.09 -15.62
N PRO A 15 53.90 7.74 -14.33
CA PRO A 15 54.77 6.72 -13.76
C PRO A 15 54.59 5.38 -14.48
N ALA A 16 55.65 4.58 -14.48
CA ALA A 16 55.58 3.21 -14.96
C ALA A 16 54.52 2.42 -14.16
N PRO A 17 53.76 1.51 -14.81
CA PRO A 17 52.87 0.63 -14.09
C PRO A 17 53.65 -0.25 -13.09
N PRO A 18 53.02 -0.69 -11.99
CA PRO A 18 53.66 -1.53 -11.01
C PRO A 18 54.09 -2.87 -11.62
N THR A 19 55.16 -3.45 -11.06
CA THR A 19 55.65 -4.77 -11.47
C THR A 19 54.81 -5.86 -10.81
N VAL A 20 54.71 -7.03 -11.46
CA VAL A 20 54.00 -8.21 -10.90
C VAL A 20 54.47 -8.54 -9.47
N ALA A 21 55.77 -8.44 -9.20
CA ALA A 21 56.32 -8.69 -7.87
C ALA A 21 55.74 -7.78 -6.78
N GLN A 22 55.53 -6.49 -7.09
CA GLN A 22 54.97 -5.50 -6.18
C GLN A 22 53.49 -5.78 -5.91
N ILE A 23 52.75 -6.12 -6.96
CA ILE A 23 51.33 -6.51 -6.84
C ILE A 23 51.20 -7.73 -5.91
N LEU A 24 52.05 -8.74 -6.09
CA LEU A 24 52.00 -9.94 -5.25
C LEU A 24 52.45 -9.68 -3.81
N GLU A 25 53.34 -8.70 -3.59
CA GLU A 25 53.72 -8.26 -2.25
C GLU A 25 52.54 -7.59 -1.53
N ASP A 26 51.86 -6.66 -2.21
CA ASP A 26 50.66 -6.00 -1.69
C ASP A 26 49.56 -7.02 -1.35
N VAL A 27 49.33 -8.01 -2.24
CA VAL A 27 48.36 -9.08 -2.00
C VAL A 27 48.74 -9.96 -0.81
N ARG A 28 50.03 -10.27 -0.61
CA ARG A 28 50.49 -11.04 0.56
C ARG A 28 50.43 -10.26 1.86
N GLY A 29 50.60 -8.95 1.80
CA GLY A 29 50.56 -8.05 2.97
C GLY A 29 49.15 -7.64 3.37
N ALA A 30 48.16 -7.83 2.50
CA ALA A 30 46.79 -7.45 2.76
C ALA A 30 46.13 -8.35 3.82
N LEU A 31 45.22 -7.76 4.60
CA LEU A 31 44.44 -8.49 5.59
C LEU A 31 43.44 -9.41 4.91
N ALA A 32 43.15 -10.56 5.52
CA ALA A 32 42.14 -11.49 5.01
C ALA A 32 40.73 -10.86 4.96
N GLN A 33 40.49 -9.81 5.76
CA GLN A 33 39.23 -9.05 5.79
C GLN A 33 39.23 -7.82 4.86
N ASP A 34 40.26 -7.66 4.02
CA ASP A 34 40.30 -6.53 3.09
C ASP A 34 39.05 -6.56 2.17
N PRO A 35 38.35 -5.42 2.00
CA PRO A 35 37.22 -5.29 1.08
C PRO A 35 37.49 -5.81 -0.33
N VAL A 36 38.73 -5.69 -0.83
CA VAL A 36 39.13 -6.19 -2.15
C VAL A 36 38.94 -7.71 -2.27
N PHE A 37 39.15 -8.45 -1.18
CA PHE A 37 39.01 -9.91 -1.16
C PHE A 37 37.66 -10.38 -0.59
N THR A 38 37.02 -9.58 0.25
CA THR A 38 35.72 -9.91 0.86
C THR A 38 34.53 -9.50 0.01
N ALA A 39 34.64 -8.48 -0.85
CA ALA A 39 33.53 -8.05 -1.73
C ALA A 39 33.07 -9.12 -2.73
N LEU A 40 33.93 -10.10 -3.03
CA LEU A 40 33.62 -11.24 -3.91
C LEU A 40 33.47 -12.54 -3.14
N ALA A 41 33.77 -12.55 -1.83
CA ALA A 41 33.39 -13.68 -1.00
C ALA A 41 31.86 -13.73 -0.99
N PRO A 42 31.23 -14.88 -1.28
CA PRO A 42 29.86 -15.09 -0.84
C PRO A 42 29.91 -14.85 0.65
N GLU A 43 29.33 -13.75 1.08
CA GLU A 43 29.25 -13.42 2.48
C GLU A 43 28.89 -14.69 3.25
N ASP A 44 29.77 -15.16 4.13
CA ASP A 44 29.39 -16.01 5.26
C ASP A 44 28.54 -15.16 6.23
N LEU A 45 27.55 -14.45 5.70
CA LEU A 45 26.38 -13.98 6.41
C LEU A 45 25.76 -15.22 7.04
N PRO A 46 25.29 -15.14 8.30
CA PRO A 46 24.39 -16.17 8.82
C PRO A 46 23.26 -16.32 7.79
N GLY A 47 23.15 -17.51 7.20
CA GLY A 47 22.66 -17.70 5.84
C GLY A 47 21.33 -17.02 5.48
N PRO A 48 21.06 -16.81 4.18
CA PRO A 48 19.85 -16.15 3.68
C PRO A 48 18.53 -16.88 4.01
N SER A 49 18.55 -18.04 4.67
CA SER A 49 17.33 -18.80 4.97
C SER A 49 16.38 -18.02 5.87
N ARG A 50 16.85 -17.54 7.03
CA ARG A 50 15.94 -17.03 8.07
C ARG A 50 15.29 -15.69 7.73
N ARG A 51 16.04 -14.76 7.13
CA ARG A 51 15.49 -13.42 6.81
C ARG A 51 14.57 -13.42 5.58
N THR A 52 14.78 -14.34 4.65
CA THR A 52 13.93 -14.48 3.46
C THR A 52 12.62 -15.16 3.84
N GLU A 53 12.68 -16.23 4.64
CA GLU A 53 11.49 -16.92 5.18
C GLU A 53 10.61 -15.96 6.01
N ASP A 54 11.20 -15.17 6.91
CA ASP A 54 10.48 -14.16 7.71
C ASP A 54 9.77 -13.11 6.81
N SER A 55 10.35 -12.81 5.63
CA SER A 55 9.78 -11.86 4.67
C SER A 55 8.64 -12.48 3.85
N GLU A 56 8.75 -13.76 3.49
CA GLU A 56 7.71 -14.51 2.78
C GLU A 56 6.51 -14.79 3.69
N ASP A 57 6.75 -15.17 4.95
CA ASP A 57 5.70 -15.37 5.95
C ASP A 57 4.90 -14.08 6.21
N GLN A 58 5.59 -12.93 6.26
CA GLN A 58 4.93 -11.64 6.38
C GLN A 58 4.09 -11.29 5.16
N GLN A 59 4.56 -11.63 3.94
CA GLN A 59 3.80 -11.42 2.71
C GLN A 59 2.54 -12.30 2.65
N GLU A 60 2.66 -13.58 3.03
CA GLU A 60 1.53 -14.51 3.10
C GLU A 60 0.50 -14.04 4.14
N GLN A 61 0.96 -13.56 5.30
CA GLN A 61 0.06 -13.00 6.32
C GLN A 61 -0.73 -11.78 5.80
N LEU A 62 -0.07 -10.85 5.11
CA LEU A 62 -0.73 -9.69 4.51
C LEU A 62 -1.72 -10.12 3.41
N TYR A 63 -1.36 -11.11 2.61
CA TYR A 63 -2.25 -11.67 1.60
C TYR A 63 -3.52 -12.25 2.24
N GLN A 64 -3.39 -13.07 3.28
CA GLN A 64 -4.55 -13.63 3.99
C GLN A 64 -5.40 -12.55 4.65
N GLN A 65 -4.78 -11.53 5.25
CA GLN A 65 -5.50 -10.38 5.82
C GLN A 65 -6.30 -9.63 4.74
N SER A 66 -5.70 -9.38 3.57
CA SER A 66 -6.37 -8.72 2.45
C SER A 66 -7.58 -9.52 1.96
N ARG A 67 -7.45 -10.85 1.87
CA ARG A 67 -8.55 -11.75 1.47
C ARG A 67 -9.69 -11.72 2.48
N ALA A 68 -9.37 -11.83 3.77
CA ALA A 68 -10.36 -11.78 4.85
C ALA A 68 -11.11 -10.44 4.84
N TYR A 69 -10.39 -9.34 4.62
CA TYR A 69 -10.99 -8.01 4.48
C TYR A 69 -11.97 -7.96 3.29
N VAL A 70 -11.56 -8.43 2.11
CA VAL A 70 -12.41 -8.40 0.90
C VAL A 70 -13.68 -9.24 1.10
N ILE A 71 -13.57 -10.44 1.67
CA ILE A 71 -14.73 -11.30 1.95
C ILE A 71 -15.70 -10.60 2.91
N THR A 72 -15.16 -10.03 3.99
CA THR A 72 -15.97 -9.35 5.00
C THR A 72 -16.64 -8.10 4.43
N ASN A 73 -15.92 -7.32 3.62
CA ASN A 73 -16.47 -6.13 2.96
C ASN A 73 -17.61 -6.48 1.99
N LYS A 74 -17.48 -7.57 1.23
CA LYS A 74 -18.55 -8.08 0.35
C LYS A 74 -19.81 -8.41 1.15
N ARG A 75 -19.67 -9.15 2.26
CA ARG A 75 -20.80 -9.47 3.15
C ARG A 75 -21.45 -8.22 3.73
N LEU A 76 -20.64 -7.25 4.16
CA LEU A 76 -21.15 -5.98 4.70
C LEU A 76 -21.94 -5.19 3.65
N ARG A 77 -21.48 -5.16 2.40
CA ARG A 77 -22.20 -4.50 1.30
C ARG A 77 -23.55 -5.16 1.04
N GLN A 78 -23.59 -6.49 1.04
CA GLN A 78 -24.85 -7.25 0.88
C GLN A 78 -25.83 -6.93 2.01
N ALA A 79 -25.39 -7.03 3.27
CA ALA A 79 -26.23 -6.73 4.43
C ALA A 79 -26.73 -5.27 4.43
N ARG A 80 -25.89 -4.32 3.99
CA ARG A 80 -26.29 -2.92 3.84
C ARG A 80 -27.40 -2.75 2.81
N GLU A 81 -27.33 -3.45 1.69
CA GLU A 81 -28.35 -3.38 0.64
C GLU A 81 -29.67 -4.00 1.09
N GLU A 82 -29.61 -5.17 1.75
CA GLU A 82 -30.80 -5.79 2.35
C GLU A 82 -31.47 -4.88 3.39
N LEU A 83 -30.67 -4.23 4.24
CA LEU A 83 -31.18 -3.28 5.23
C LEU A 83 -31.83 -2.07 4.57
N ARG A 84 -31.25 -1.57 3.48
CA ARG A 84 -31.80 -0.47 2.69
C ARG A 84 -33.18 -0.84 2.14
N GLN A 85 -33.31 -2.01 1.53
CA GLN A 85 -34.58 -2.50 1.00
C GLN A 85 -35.65 -2.66 2.10
N LYS A 86 -35.29 -3.24 3.25
CA LYS A 86 -36.22 -3.36 4.39
C LYS A 86 -36.68 -2.00 4.91
N ARG A 87 -35.78 -1.03 4.99
CA ARG A 87 -36.12 0.35 5.40
C ARG A 87 -37.08 1.00 4.40
N GLU A 88 -36.84 0.88 3.10
CA GLU A 88 -37.70 1.42 2.06
C GLU A 88 -39.12 0.79 2.15
N HIS A 89 -39.20 -0.53 2.33
CA HIS A 89 -40.48 -1.22 2.52
C HIS A 89 -41.23 -0.74 3.77
N LEU A 90 -40.54 -0.64 4.91
CA LEU A 90 -41.15 -0.12 6.15
C LEU A 90 -41.63 1.32 5.99
N GLN A 91 -40.91 2.14 5.25
CA GLN A 91 -41.30 3.52 4.99
C GLN A 91 -42.57 3.60 4.15
N LEU A 92 -42.73 2.75 3.14
CA LEU A 92 -43.95 2.66 2.35
C LEU A 92 -45.13 2.18 3.19
N ALA A 93 -44.96 1.09 3.94
CA ALA A 93 -46.00 0.58 4.84
C ALA A 93 -46.42 1.61 5.90
N GLY A 94 -45.46 2.39 6.42
CA GLY A 94 -45.75 3.49 7.36
C GLY A 94 -46.60 4.60 6.73
N GLN A 95 -46.31 4.98 5.48
CA GLN A 95 -47.12 5.99 4.78
C GLN A 95 -48.53 5.47 4.45
N GLU A 96 -48.67 4.20 4.09
CA GLU A 96 -49.98 3.57 3.88
C GLU A 96 -50.80 3.60 5.16
N LEU A 97 -50.20 3.16 6.27
CA LEU A 97 -50.84 3.21 7.59
C LEU A 97 -51.25 4.64 7.98
N GLU A 98 -50.42 5.65 7.72
CA GLU A 98 -50.75 7.05 8.01
C GLU A 98 -51.95 7.54 7.18
N ARG A 99 -52.06 7.11 5.91
CA ARG A 99 -53.23 7.40 5.07
C ARG A 99 -54.48 6.72 5.61
N ASP A 100 -54.38 5.46 6.02
CA ASP A 100 -55.51 4.71 6.58
C ASP A 100 -56.01 5.35 7.88
N ILE A 101 -55.10 5.73 8.78
CA ILE A 101 -55.43 6.47 10.00
C ILE A 101 -56.11 7.80 9.66
N SER A 102 -55.60 8.53 8.67
CA SER A 102 -56.20 9.80 8.23
C SER A 102 -57.62 9.62 7.68
N GLN A 103 -57.88 8.53 6.94
CA GLN A 103 -59.22 8.21 6.45
C GLN A 103 -60.17 7.82 7.58
N VAL A 104 -59.73 6.97 8.51
CA VAL A 104 -60.54 6.56 9.67
C VAL A 104 -60.86 7.76 10.55
N THR A 105 -59.90 8.64 10.81
CA THR A 105 -60.14 9.86 11.61
C THR A 105 -61.11 10.82 10.94
N GLN A 106 -61.07 10.99 9.62
CA GLN A 106 -62.07 11.76 8.88
C GLN A 106 -63.46 11.12 8.92
N ALA A 107 -63.55 9.80 8.73
CA ALA A 107 -64.82 9.07 8.78
C ALA A 107 -65.44 9.05 10.19
N ALA A 108 -64.61 9.07 11.24
CA ALA A 108 -65.03 9.10 12.64
C ALA A 108 -65.38 10.50 13.15
N LEU A 109 -65.14 11.57 12.37
CA LEU A 109 -65.62 12.92 12.64
C LEU A 109 -66.90 13.17 11.80
N PRO A 110 -68.10 12.75 12.27
CA PRO A 110 -69.33 13.13 11.61
C PRO A 110 -69.49 14.65 11.74
N GLY A 111 -69.91 15.30 10.65
CA GLY A 111 -70.00 16.75 10.55
C GLY A 111 -70.69 17.40 11.74
N THR A 112 -69.95 18.23 12.48
CA THR A 112 -70.49 19.22 13.43
C THR A 112 -71.08 20.44 12.72
N SER A 113 -71.59 20.26 11.50
CA SER A 113 -72.15 21.30 10.66
C SER A 113 -73.47 20.84 10.05
N ALA A 114 -74.52 20.80 10.87
CA ALA A 114 -75.89 21.14 10.44
C ALA A 114 -76.86 21.20 11.63
N THR A 115 -77.54 22.34 11.72
CA THR A 115 -78.88 22.56 12.30
C THR A 115 -79.06 22.37 13.82
N SER A 116 -78.83 23.46 14.55
CA SER A 116 -79.71 23.86 15.65
C SER A 116 -80.24 25.26 15.35
N SER A 117 -81.41 25.30 14.73
CA SER A 117 -82.26 26.48 14.60
C SER A 117 -83.69 25.94 14.62
N GLY A 118 -84.38 26.21 15.71
CA GLY A 118 -85.73 25.72 16.02
C GLY A 118 -86.05 26.04 17.47
#